data_AF-A0A317MDN6-F1
#
_entry.id   AF-A0A317MDN6-F1
#
_cell.length_a   1.000
_cell.length_b   1.000
_cell.length_c   1.000
_cell.angle_alpha   90.00
_cell.angle_beta   90.00
_cell.angle_gamma   90.00
#
_symmetry.space_group_name_H-M   'P 1'
#
loop_
_entity.id
_entity.type
_entity.pdbx_description
1 polymer ?
#
loop_
_entity_poly.entity_id
_entity_poly.type
_entity_poly.pdbx_seq_one_letter_code
_entity_poly.pdbx_strand_id
1 'polypeptide(L)'
;MQNLDNKDKILKIFSRVHCFNKDQLPRYVDGRLTHVEKHLLEQHLVNCELCSDAVEILQKPKFKAQYQSMGVRVQQYVRNSSHVAPVYEAERYQKNVQIKESFLTYFWGTVAAALVIGFFYQIQREEKKEEMKNPWPETESVATAVARPEPNGSFGATTSASIATFASATTTLPLKEEGTEMSGKSKVEPESKVIADETSDPDKFLYKTAMTFYHQGNLDEAMPRFTQLTTDTASSYRELAHYQLAMCFKFKKQKGKARQMFKELVNMNGRMKRRAQLALNRL
;
A
#
# COMPACT_ATOMS: atom_id res chain seq x y z
N MET A 1 -26.08 5.93 3.51
CA MET A 1 -26.01 7.41 3.31
C MET A 1 -24.59 8.01 3.36
N GLN A 2 -23.54 7.31 3.83
CA GLN A 2 -22.16 7.85 3.96
C GLN A 2 -21.34 7.97 2.65
N ASN A 3 -21.93 7.70 1.48
CA ASN A 3 -21.21 7.68 0.20
C ASN A 3 -21.14 9.06 -0.47
N LEU A 4 -22.05 9.99 -0.13
CA LEU A 4 -22.07 11.35 -0.67
C LEU A 4 -21.02 12.24 -0.01
N ASP A 5 -20.87 12.17 1.32
CA ASP A 5 -19.84 12.93 2.06
C ASP A 5 -18.41 12.68 1.59
N ASN A 6 -18.10 11.44 1.18
CA ASN A 6 -16.77 11.11 0.66
C ASN A 6 -16.55 11.64 -0.76
N LYS A 7 -17.62 11.78 -1.57
CA LYS A 7 -17.55 12.38 -2.91
C LYS A 7 -17.28 13.89 -2.82
N ASP A 8 -17.90 14.58 -1.87
CA ASP A 8 -17.66 16.00 -1.63
C ASP A 8 -16.24 16.28 -1.12
N LYS A 9 -15.69 15.36 -0.30
CA LYS A 9 -14.29 15.43 0.16
C LYS A 9 -13.27 15.18 -0.95
N ILE A 10 -13.56 14.33 -1.92
CA ILE A 10 -12.68 14.10 -3.09
C ILE A 10 -12.70 15.30 -4.04
N LEU A 11 -13.85 15.94 -4.23
CA LEU A 11 -13.94 17.22 -4.93
C LEU A 11 -13.18 18.34 -4.19
N LYS A 12 -13.06 18.23 -2.86
CA LYS A 12 -12.28 19.14 -2.00
C LYS A 12 -10.76 19.02 -2.13
N ILE A 13 -10.23 17.93 -2.70
CA ILE A 13 -8.79 17.81 -2.98
C ILE A 13 -8.42 18.68 -4.20
N PHE A 14 -9.35 18.86 -5.13
CA PHE A 14 -9.27 19.84 -6.21
C PHE A 14 -9.77 21.24 -5.80
N SER A 15 -10.29 21.44 -4.58
CA SER A 15 -10.76 22.76 -4.11
C SER A 15 -9.64 23.69 -3.64
N ARG A 16 -8.37 23.32 -3.82
CA ARG A 16 -7.28 24.31 -3.75
C ARG A 16 -7.20 25.18 -5.01
N VAL A 17 -7.95 24.86 -6.06
CA VAL A 17 -8.10 25.79 -7.18
C VAL A 17 -9.29 26.68 -6.85
N HIS A 18 -9.05 27.96 -6.58
CA HIS A 18 -10.08 28.98 -6.34
C HIS A 18 -10.85 29.34 -7.64
N CYS A 19 -11.09 28.38 -8.53
CA CYS A 19 -11.84 28.59 -9.76
C CYS A 19 -13.34 28.73 -9.47
N PHE A 20 -14.00 29.55 -10.29
CA PHE A 20 -15.44 29.78 -10.22
C PHE A 20 -16.24 28.58 -10.71
N ASN A 21 -17.50 28.50 -10.29
CA ASN A 21 -18.41 27.43 -10.66
C ASN A 21 -18.71 27.46 -12.17
N LYS A 22 -18.99 26.29 -12.75
CA LYS A 22 -19.25 26.08 -14.19
C LYS A 22 -20.27 27.07 -14.77
N ASP A 23 -21.30 27.41 -13.99
CA ASP A 23 -22.41 28.24 -14.43
C ASP A 23 -22.19 29.75 -14.23
N GLN A 24 -21.15 30.14 -13.47
CA GLN A 24 -20.87 31.55 -13.20
C GLN A 24 -20.22 32.24 -14.40
N LEU A 25 -19.33 31.55 -15.12
CA LEU A 25 -18.63 32.10 -16.28
C LEU A 25 -19.58 32.47 -17.45
N PRO A 26 -20.53 31.62 -17.86
CA PRO A 26 -21.51 31.99 -18.88
C PRO A 26 -22.43 33.14 -18.43
N ARG A 27 -22.80 33.19 -17.15
CA ARG A 27 -23.62 34.28 -16.59
C ARG A 27 -22.88 35.62 -16.58
N TYR A 28 -21.56 35.60 -16.40
CA TYR A 28 -20.72 36.79 -16.51
C TYR A 28 -20.72 37.35 -17.94
N VAL A 29 -20.49 36.48 -18.94
CA VAL A 29 -20.52 36.87 -20.35
C VAL A 29 -21.91 37.40 -20.76
N ASP A 30 -22.97 36.84 -20.17
CA ASP A 30 -24.35 37.28 -20.40
C ASP A 30 -24.75 38.56 -19.65
N GLY A 31 -23.87 39.10 -18.79
CA GLY A 31 -24.18 40.27 -17.96
C GLY A 31 -25.24 40.03 -16.89
N ARG A 32 -25.51 38.77 -16.54
CA ARG A 32 -26.54 38.36 -15.57
C ARG A 32 -26.01 38.19 -14.13
N LEU A 33 -24.72 38.45 -13.93
CA LEU A 33 -24.08 38.37 -12.60
C LEU A 33 -24.38 39.63 -11.78
N THR A 34 -24.54 39.47 -10.46
CA THR A 34 -24.65 40.63 -9.57
C THR A 34 -23.35 41.43 -9.55
N HIS A 35 -23.40 42.72 -9.21
CA HIS A 35 -22.21 43.58 -9.18
C HIS A 35 -21.11 43.03 -8.25
N VAL A 36 -21.49 42.44 -7.11
CA VAL A 36 -20.56 41.84 -6.15
C VAL A 36 -19.89 40.59 -6.73
N GLU A 37 -20.67 39.69 -7.31
CA GLU A 37 -20.13 38.49 -7.96
C GLU A 37 -19.24 38.84 -9.16
N LYS A 38 -19.62 39.87 -9.92
CA LYS A 38 -18.85 40.38 -11.06
C LYS A 38 -17.47 40.85 -10.61
N HIS A 39 -17.41 41.66 -9.54
CA HIS A 39 -16.15 42.16 -9.00
C HIS A 39 -15.23 41.04 -8.51
N LEU A 40 -15.77 40.06 -7.78
CA LEU A 40 -15.01 38.90 -7.31
C LEU A 40 -14.46 38.06 -8.47
N LEU A 41 -15.27 37.87 -9.52
CA LEU A 41 -14.83 37.14 -10.70
C LEU A 41 -13.73 37.91 -11.44
N GLU A 42 -13.86 39.22 -11.63
CA GLU A 42 -12.82 40.05 -12.25
C GLU A 42 -11.51 40.00 -11.46
N GLN A 43 -11.57 40.04 -10.12
CA GLN A 43 -10.39 39.85 -9.27
C GLN A 43 -9.72 38.48 -9.49
N HIS A 44 -10.51 37.42 -9.72
CA HIS A 44 -9.96 36.10 -10.00
C HIS A 44 -9.42 35.96 -11.42
N LEU A 45 -10.09 36.55 -12.42
CA LEU A 45 -9.64 36.53 -13.82
C LEU A 45 -8.26 37.17 -13.97
N VAL A 46 -7.96 38.20 -13.16
CA VAL A 46 -6.61 38.80 -13.09
C VAL A 46 -5.56 37.82 -12.56
N ASN A 47 -5.95 36.88 -11.69
CA ASN A 47 -5.04 35.95 -11.02
C ASN A 47 -4.99 34.54 -11.64
N CYS A 48 -5.87 34.23 -12.60
CA CYS A 48 -6.04 32.88 -13.15
C CYS A 48 -6.14 32.93 -14.68
N GLU A 49 -5.01 32.70 -15.34
CA GLU A 49 -4.88 32.69 -16.82
C GLU A 49 -5.88 31.73 -17.49
N LEU A 50 -6.12 30.57 -16.87
CA LEU A 50 -7.05 29.58 -17.41
C LEU A 50 -8.50 30.09 -17.45
N CYS A 51 -8.91 30.87 -16.45
CA CYS A 51 -10.26 31.43 -16.39
C CYS A 51 -10.40 32.65 -17.30
N SER A 52 -9.36 33.47 -17.48
CA SER A 52 -9.36 34.58 -18.44
C SER A 52 -9.50 34.07 -19.88
N ASP A 53 -8.75 33.03 -20.25
CA ASP A 53 -8.82 32.45 -21.60
C ASP A 53 -10.19 31.82 -21.86
N ALA A 54 -10.75 31.16 -20.84
CA ALA A 54 -12.08 30.57 -20.93
C ALA A 54 -13.17 31.62 -21.16
N VAL A 55 -13.07 32.81 -20.54
CA VAL A 55 -14.00 33.92 -20.79
C VAL A 55 -13.85 34.44 -22.22
N GLU A 56 -12.63 34.60 -22.74
CA GLU A 56 -12.39 35.07 -24.11
C GLU A 56 -13.00 34.11 -25.15
N ILE A 57 -12.86 32.80 -24.93
CA ILE A 57 -13.45 31.78 -25.81
C ILE A 57 -14.99 31.82 -25.71
N LEU A 58 -15.54 32.01 -24.51
CA LEU A 58 -17.00 32.07 -24.30
C LEU A 58 -17.67 33.32 -24.88
N GLN A 59 -16.94 34.42 -25.05
CA GLN A 59 -17.45 35.60 -25.75
C GLN A 59 -17.76 35.31 -27.23
N LYS A 60 -17.10 34.31 -27.83
CA LYS A 60 -17.34 33.92 -29.23
C LYS A 60 -18.65 33.10 -29.32
N PRO A 61 -19.65 33.51 -30.12
CA PRO A 61 -20.99 32.91 -30.11
C PRO A 61 -21.00 31.43 -30.51
N LYS A 62 -20.04 31.00 -31.34
CA LYS A 62 -19.89 29.61 -31.79
C LYS A 62 -19.64 28.63 -30.63
N PHE A 63 -18.91 29.05 -29.60
CA PHE A 63 -18.47 28.15 -28.53
C PHE A 63 -19.41 28.09 -27.32
N LYS A 64 -20.37 29.02 -27.24
CA LYS A 64 -21.33 29.10 -26.12
C LYS A 64 -22.20 27.84 -25.99
N ALA A 65 -22.71 27.32 -27.11
CA ALA A 65 -23.51 26.09 -27.12
C ALA A 65 -22.66 24.84 -26.83
N GLN A 66 -21.42 24.81 -27.34
CA GLN A 66 -20.49 23.70 -27.16
C GLN A 66 -20.00 23.58 -25.71
N TYR A 67 -19.78 24.71 -25.03
CA TYR A 67 -19.34 24.72 -23.63
C TYR A 67 -20.28 23.95 -22.70
N GLN A 68 -21.60 24.14 -22.88
CA GLN A 68 -22.60 23.48 -22.04
C GLN A 68 -22.56 21.95 -22.19
N SER A 69 -22.50 21.45 -23.43
CA SER A 69 -22.46 20.02 -23.71
C SER A 69 -21.13 19.39 -23.31
N MET A 70 -20.01 20.07 -23.56
CA MET A 70 -18.67 19.58 -23.16
C MET A 70 -18.51 19.54 -21.65
N GLY A 71 -19.01 20.54 -20.93
CA GLY A 71 -18.97 20.54 -19.47
C GLY A 71 -19.73 19.36 -18.86
N VAL A 72 -20.88 18.96 -19.43
CA VAL A 72 -21.59 17.75 -18.98
C VAL A 72 -20.80 16.49 -19.28
N ARG A 73 -20.19 16.38 -20.48
CA ARG A 73 -19.37 15.21 -20.85
C ARG A 73 -18.14 15.06 -19.97
N VAL A 74 -17.45 16.16 -19.64
CA VAL A 74 -16.30 16.16 -18.74
C VAL A 74 -16.74 15.78 -17.33
N GLN A 75 -17.83 16.34 -16.83
CA GLN A 75 -18.35 15.99 -15.51
C GLN A 75 -18.78 14.52 -15.43
N GLN A 76 -19.41 14.01 -16.49
CA GLN A 76 -19.78 12.60 -16.61
C GLN A 76 -18.54 11.71 -16.73
N TYR A 77 -17.52 12.14 -17.47
CA TYR A 77 -16.25 11.44 -17.54
C TYR A 77 -15.59 11.39 -16.18
N VAL A 78 -15.48 12.50 -15.43
CA VAL A 78 -14.91 12.52 -14.07
C VAL A 78 -15.72 11.63 -13.11
N ARG A 79 -17.05 11.64 -13.21
CA ARG A 79 -17.91 10.75 -12.41
C ARG A 79 -17.72 9.28 -12.77
N ASN A 80 -17.64 8.95 -14.05
CA ASN A 80 -17.51 7.57 -14.54
C ASN A 80 -16.05 7.06 -14.44
N SER A 81 -15.07 7.94 -14.55
CA SER A 81 -13.63 7.67 -14.40
C SER A 81 -13.20 7.68 -12.94
N SER A 82 -14.14 7.78 -11.99
CA SER A 82 -13.88 7.60 -10.56
C SER A 82 -13.42 6.17 -10.20
N HIS A 83 -13.36 5.26 -11.18
CA HIS A 83 -12.44 4.11 -11.20
C HIS A 83 -10.94 4.49 -11.10
N VAL A 84 -10.61 5.77 -10.85
CA VAL A 84 -9.44 6.34 -10.14
C VAL A 84 -9.06 5.63 -8.81
N ALA A 85 -10.06 4.95 -8.25
CA ALA A 85 -10.13 4.38 -6.92
C ALA A 85 -9.44 3.04 -6.58
N PRO A 86 -8.95 2.19 -7.51
CA PRO A 86 -8.71 0.79 -7.21
C PRO A 86 -7.63 0.59 -6.13
N VAL A 87 -6.76 1.58 -5.96
CA VAL A 87 -5.69 1.54 -4.95
C VAL A 87 -6.27 1.66 -3.53
N TYR A 88 -7.30 2.48 -3.30
CA TYR A 88 -7.87 2.65 -1.96
C TYR A 88 -8.87 1.55 -1.59
N GLU A 89 -9.56 0.95 -2.57
CA GLU A 89 -10.53 -0.12 -2.32
C GLU A 89 -9.84 -1.44 -1.96
N ALA A 90 -8.74 -1.77 -2.64
CA ALA A 90 -7.90 -2.91 -2.27
C ALA A 90 -7.36 -2.79 -0.84
N GLU A 91 -6.96 -1.58 -0.44
CA GLU A 91 -6.44 -1.31 0.90
C GLU A 91 -7.54 -1.40 2.00
N ARG A 92 -8.79 -1.05 1.69
CA ARG A 92 -9.93 -1.26 2.60
C ARG A 92 -10.28 -2.72 2.78
N TYR A 93 -10.25 -3.52 1.71
CA TYR A 93 -10.52 -4.95 1.81
C TYR A 93 -9.45 -5.65 2.67
N GLN A 94 -8.19 -5.20 2.56
CA GLN A 94 -7.07 -5.68 3.37
C GLN A 94 -7.24 -5.43 4.86
N LYS A 95 -7.72 -4.24 5.28
CA LYS A 95 -7.97 -3.97 6.71
C LYS A 95 -8.98 -4.94 7.30
N ASN A 96 -10.03 -5.27 6.56
CA ASN A 96 -11.07 -6.18 7.04
C ASN A 96 -10.57 -7.63 7.15
N VAL A 97 -9.69 -8.08 6.26
CA VAL A 97 -9.05 -9.41 6.36
C VAL A 97 -8.08 -9.46 7.55
N GLN A 98 -7.24 -8.44 7.73
CA GLN A 98 -6.30 -8.37 8.86
C GLN A 98 -7.02 -8.30 10.22
N ILE A 99 -8.16 -7.61 10.29
CA ILE A 99 -8.98 -7.55 11.49
C ILE A 99 -9.49 -8.95 11.88
N LYS A 100 -9.92 -9.77 10.91
CA LYS A 100 -10.38 -11.15 11.17
C LYS A 100 -9.24 -12.07 11.64
N GLU A 101 -8.06 -11.98 11.03
CA GLU A 101 -6.88 -12.74 11.47
C GLU A 101 -6.46 -12.34 12.89
N SER A 102 -6.49 -11.04 13.20
CA SER A 102 -6.14 -10.53 14.52
C SER A 102 -7.12 -11.02 15.59
N PHE A 103 -8.43 -11.05 15.29
CA PHE A 103 -9.43 -11.56 16.23
C PHE A 103 -9.20 -13.02 16.62
N LEU A 104 -8.76 -13.88 15.68
CA LEU A 104 -8.48 -15.28 15.97
C LEU A 104 -7.29 -15.41 16.93
N THR A 105 -6.20 -14.66 16.71
CA THR A 105 -5.05 -14.66 17.63
C THR A 105 -5.38 -14.10 19.01
N TYR A 106 -6.20 -13.05 19.10
CA TYR A 106 -6.65 -12.51 20.39
C TYR A 106 -7.51 -13.53 21.16
N PHE A 107 -8.42 -14.22 20.46
CA PHE A 107 -9.27 -15.24 21.07
C PHE A 107 -8.46 -16.40 21.66
N TRP A 108 -7.49 -16.93 20.91
CA TRP A 108 -6.63 -18.00 21.43
C TRP A 108 -5.69 -17.51 22.53
N GLY A 109 -5.23 -16.26 22.46
CA GLY A 109 -4.42 -15.64 23.51
C GLY A 109 -5.14 -15.52 24.85
N THR A 110 -6.42 -15.09 24.85
CA THR A 110 -7.21 -14.99 26.09
C THR A 110 -7.54 -16.36 26.68
N VAL A 111 -7.87 -17.35 25.84
CA VAL A 111 -8.11 -18.73 26.29
C VAL A 111 -6.86 -19.33 26.93
N ALA A 112 -5.68 -19.17 26.30
CA ALA A 112 -4.42 -19.64 26.85
C ALA A 112 -4.09 -18.98 28.20
N ALA A 113 -4.27 -17.66 28.31
CA ALA A 113 -4.05 -16.94 29.57
C ALA A 113 -4.98 -17.42 30.70
N ALA A 114 -6.26 -17.64 30.40
CA ALA A 114 -7.22 -18.17 31.38
C ALA A 114 -6.85 -19.58 31.86
N LEU A 115 -6.37 -20.44 30.96
CA LEU A 115 -5.90 -21.78 31.32
C LEU A 115 -4.66 -21.72 32.23
N VAL A 116 -3.69 -20.85 31.93
CA VAL A 116 -2.49 -20.68 32.77
C VAL A 116 -2.87 -20.17 34.17
N ILE A 117 -3.75 -19.17 34.26
CA ILE A 117 -4.23 -18.63 35.55
C ILE A 117 -5.00 -19.71 36.33
N GLY A 118 -5.86 -20.48 35.66
CA GLY A 118 -6.60 -21.58 36.27
C GLY A 118 -5.68 -22.68 36.81
N PHE A 119 -4.65 -23.06 36.05
CA PHE A 119 -3.68 -24.07 36.46
C PHE A 119 -2.87 -23.61 37.69
N PHE A 120 -2.44 -22.35 37.70
CA PHE A 120 -1.72 -21.77 38.85
C PHE A 120 -2.58 -21.73 40.12
N TYR A 121 -3.87 -21.42 39.97
CA TYR A 121 -4.82 -21.42 41.08
C TYR A 121 -5.07 -22.83 41.63
N GLN A 122 -5.03 -23.84 40.77
CA GLN A 122 -5.22 -25.24 41.16
C GLN A 122 -4.03 -25.77 41.98
N ILE A 123 -2.80 -25.44 41.58
CA ILE A 123 -1.57 -25.77 42.33
C ILE A 123 -1.60 -25.13 43.73
N GLN A 124 -1.89 -23.83 43.83
CA GLN A 124 -1.99 -23.16 45.14
C GLN A 124 -3.09 -23.75 46.03
N ARG A 125 -4.16 -24.30 45.44
CA ARG A 125 -5.25 -24.92 46.20
C ARG A 125 -4.85 -26.27 46.79
N GLU A 126 -4.00 -27.03 46.10
CA GLU A 126 -3.45 -28.29 46.61
C GLU A 126 -2.53 -28.03 47.80
N GLU A 127 -1.62 -27.04 47.72
CA GLU A 127 -0.76 -26.64 48.86
C GLU A 127 -1.56 -26.25 50.10
N LYS A 128 -2.63 -25.46 49.94
CA LYS A 128 -3.51 -25.08 51.06
C LYS A 128 -4.31 -26.25 51.64
N LYS A 129 -4.63 -27.27 50.84
CA LYS A 129 -5.34 -28.48 51.34
C LYS A 129 -4.38 -29.40 52.12
N GLU A 130 -3.13 -29.51 51.68
CA GLU A 130 -2.07 -30.20 52.42
C GLU A 130 -1.83 -29.53 53.79
N GLU A 131 -1.82 -28.19 53.83
CA GLU A 131 -1.67 -27.41 55.06
C GLU A 131 -2.86 -27.58 56.03
N MET A 132 -4.09 -27.67 55.52
CA MET A 132 -5.29 -27.89 56.34
C MET A 132 -5.50 -29.34 56.81
N LYS A 133 -4.87 -30.33 56.18
CA LYS A 133 -4.96 -31.74 56.61
C LYS A 133 -4.05 -32.10 57.78
N ASN A 134 -3.19 -31.18 58.22
CA ASN A 134 -2.32 -31.36 59.38
C ASN A 134 -2.71 -30.47 60.58
N PRO A 135 -3.85 -30.70 61.28
CA PRO A 135 -4.07 -30.08 62.58
C PRO A 135 -3.61 -31.00 63.74
N TRP A 136 -2.40 -30.73 64.23
CA TRP A 136 -1.88 -30.91 65.62
C TRP A 136 -1.56 -32.32 66.18
N PRO A 137 -0.76 -32.43 67.27
CA PRO A 137 0.56 -31.84 67.54
C PRO A 137 1.58 -32.90 68.05
N GLU A 138 2.88 -32.62 68.04
CA GLU A 138 3.79 -33.44 68.84
C GLU A 138 4.95 -32.62 69.43
N THR A 139 4.94 -32.57 70.76
CA THR A 139 6.02 -32.10 71.64
C THR A 139 6.80 -33.30 72.18
N GLU A 140 8.13 -33.12 72.29
CA GLU A 140 9.09 -33.88 73.12
C GLU A 140 9.45 -35.32 72.65
N SER A 141 10.71 -35.81 72.65
CA SER A 141 11.91 -35.43 73.38
C SER A 141 13.17 -36.22 72.93
N VAL A 142 14.33 -35.71 73.40
CA VAL A 142 15.63 -36.36 73.71
C VAL A 142 16.58 -36.83 72.58
N ALA A 143 17.80 -36.29 72.71
CA ALA A 143 19.02 -36.54 71.97
C ALA A 143 19.63 -37.96 72.14
N THR A 144 20.49 -38.38 71.21
CA THR A 144 21.90 -38.77 71.46
C THR A 144 22.61 -39.12 70.15
N ALA A 145 23.90 -38.78 70.12
CA ALA A 145 24.83 -38.69 69.00
C ALA A 145 25.32 -40.02 68.38
N VAL A 146 25.97 -39.94 67.20
CA VAL A 146 27.41 -40.25 66.98
C VAL A 146 27.73 -40.60 65.49
N ALA A 147 28.72 -39.88 64.94
CA ALA A 147 29.71 -40.21 63.88
C ALA A 147 29.35 -40.53 62.39
N ARG A 148 29.72 -39.58 61.49
CA ARG A 148 30.81 -39.58 60.44
C ARG A 148 31.10 -40.87 59.58
N PRO A 149 31.73 -40.83 58.36
CA PRO A 149 31.77 -39.88 57.21
C PRO A 149 31.32 -40.48 55.84
N GLU A 150 31.06 -39.58 54.86
CA GLU A 150 31.31 -39.54 53.38
C GLU A 150 31.70 -40.78 52.52
N PRO A 151 31.70 -40.71 51.16
CA PRO A 151 30.90 -39.94 50.18
C PRO A 151 30.42 -40.81 48.99
N ASN A 152 29.53 -40.30 48.13
CA ASN A 152 29.57 -40.54 46.67
C ASN A 152 28.47 -39.72 45.97
N GLY A 153 28.85 -38.53 45.51
CA GLY A 153 28.07 -37.74 44.57
C GLY A 153 28.46 -38.11 43.14
N SER A 154 27.47 -38.49 42.33
CA SER A 154 27.62 -38.64 40.89
C SER A 154 26.66 -37.71 40.15
N PHE A 155 27.20 -37.10 39.09
CA PHE A 155 26.57 -36.48 37.93
C PHE A 155 26.05 -35.03 37.98
N GLY A 156 26.53 -34.28 36.98
CA GLY A 156 26.15 -32.90 36.63
C GLY A 156 27.40 -32.05 36.36
N ALA A 157 28.16 -32.24 35.27
CA ALA A 157 27.88 -31.83 33.89
C ALA A 157 27.58 -30.32 33.73
N THR A 158 28.62 -29.48 33.70
CA THR A 158 28.81 -28.31 32.82
C THR A 158 30.20 -27.75 33.17
N THR A 159 31.15 -27.55 32.26
CA THR A 159 31.25 -26.46 31.27
C THR A 159 32.63 -26.62 30.62
N SER A 160 32.81 -26.32 29.32
CA SER A 160 33.99 -25.61 28.74
C SER A 160 34.19 -25.85 27.24
N ALA A 161 34.89 -24.89 26.61
CA ALA A 161 35.36 -24.75 25.22
C ALA A 161 34.31 -24.15 24.26
N SER A 162 34.39 -22.90 23.77
CA SER A 162 35.50 -22.01 23.38
C SER A 162 36.28 -22.42 22.12
N ILE A 163 36.49 -21.42 21.24
CA ILE A 163 37.43 -21.32 20.09
C ILE A 163 36.87 -21.97 18.78
N ALA A 164 36.95 -21.43 17.55
CA ALA A 164 37.60 -20.29 16.86
C ALA A 164 36.72 -19.95 15.62
N THR A 165 36.53 -18.68 15.23
CA THR A 165 37.40 -17.87 14.35
C THR A 165 37.73 -18.53 13.00
N PHE A 166 37.21 -17.99 11.89
CA PHE A 166 38.05 -17.53 10.77
C PHE A 166 37.30 -16.47 9.94
N ALA A 167 37.99 -15.36 9.74
CA ALA A 167 37.62 -14.21 8.96
C ALA A 167 37.95 -14.40 7.48
N SER A 168 37.30 -13.60 6.61
CA SER A 168 38.02 -12.85 5.59
C SER A 168 37.13 -11.78 4.97
N ALA A 169 37.40 -10.54 5.36
CA ALA A 169 37.24 -9.38 4.51
C ALA A 169 38.64 -8.97 4.08
N THR A 170 38.85 -8.64 2.80
CA THR A 170 39.92 -7.74 2.38
C THR A 170 39.51 -7.02 1.09
N THR A 171 39.37 -5.71 1.26
CA THR A 171 39.38 -4.58 0.34
C THR A 171 40.52 -4.64 -0.68
N THR A 172 40.37 -4.05 -1.88
CA THR A 172 41.17 -2.91 -2.41
C THR A 172 40.65 -2.43 -3.78
N LEU A 173 40.57 -1.09 -3.89
CA LEU A 173 40.21 -0.13 -4.96
C LEU A 173 41.32 0.04 -6.05
N PRO A 174 41.40 1.09 -6.92
CA PRO A 174 40.44 1.93 -7.70
C PRO A 174 40.92 2.23 -9.17
N LEU A 175 40.23 3.16 -9.87
CA LEU A 175 40.61 4.11 -10.97
C LEU A 175 39.67 4.01 -12.21
N LYS A 176 39.24 5.05 -12.94
CA LYS A 176 39.34 6.54 -12.91
C LYS A 176 38.49 7.12 -14.08
N GLU A 177 37.83 8.26 -13.85
CA GLU A 177 37.40 9.44 -14.69
C GLU A 177 36.94 9.24 -16.16
N GLU A 178 35.99 10.00 -16.74
CA GLU A 178 35.84 11.46 -16.82
C GLU A 178 34.35 11.89 -17.00
N GLY A 179 34.04 13.15 -16.68
CA GLY A 179 32.76 13.80 -16.95
C GLY A 179 32.78 14.71 -18.18
N THR A 180 31.62 15.20 -18.61
CA THR A 180 31.42 16.52 -19.25
C THR A 180 29.93 16.87 -19.22
N GLU A 181 29.66 18.15 -18.96
CA GLU A 181 28.35 18.78 -18.80
C GLU A 181 27.73 19.34 -20.11
N MET A 182 26.42 19.57 -20.04
CA MET A 182 25.68 20.78 -20.49
C MET A 182 25.31 21.06 -21.97
N SER A 183 24.06 21.58 -22.09
CA SER A 183 23.42 22.32 -23.20
C SER A 183 22.76 21.46 -24.30
N GLY A 184 21.51 21.66 -24.75
CA GLY A 184 20.48 22.67 -24.50
C GLY A 184 19.46 22.65 -25.65
N LYS A 185 18.20 23.04 -25.33
CA LYS A 185 17.13 23.60 -26.21
C LYS A 185 16.09 22.68 -26.90
N SER A 186 14.84 22.89 -26.45
CA SER A 186 13.55 23.04 -27.16
C SER A 186 13.27 22.28 -28.46
N LYS A 187 12.09 21.63 -28.54
CA LYS A 187 10.84 22.22 -29.10
C LYS A 187 9.74 21.14 -29.26
N VAL A 188 8.59 21.41 -28.62
CA VAL A 188 7.17 21.22 -29.00
C VAL A 188 6.76 19.98 -29.83
N GLU A 189 5.74 19.27 -29.29
CA GLU A 189 4.73 18.36 -29.91
C GLU A 189 4.28 18.71 -31.36
N PRO A 190 3.47 17.89 -32.07
CA PRO A 190 2.85 16.61 -31.71
C PRO A 190 2.98 15.55 -32.83
N GLU A 191 2.16 14.50 -32.74
CA GLU A 191 1.75 13.59 -33.82
C GLU A 191 2.35 12.18 -33.86
N SER A 192 1.55 11.29 -33.26
CA SER A 192 1.03 10.07 -33.89
C SER A 192 1.90 9.39 -34.95
N LYS A 193 2.58 8.34 -34.50
CA LYS A 193 2.64 7.06 -35.22
C LYS A 193 2.85 5.95 -34.19
N VAL A 194 1.76 5.53 -33.57
CA VAL A 194 1.67 4.19 -32.97
C VAL A 194 0.93 3.34 -33.99
N ILE A 195 1.69 2.71 -34.88
CA ILE A 195 1.24 1.51 -35.59
C ILE A 195 2.37 0.50 -35.52
N ALA A 196 2.23 -0.40 -34.55
CA ALA A 196 2.65 -1.80 -34.53
C ALA A 196 2.01 -2.32 -33.24
N ASP A 197 1.10 -3.27 -33.20
CA ASP A 197 0.46 -4.12 -34.19
C ASP A 197 -0.75 -4.71 -33.44
N GLU A 198 -1.76 -5.19 -34.16
CA GLU A 198 -3.01 -5.77 -33.63
C GLU A 198 -2.76 -7.10 -32.87
N THR A 199 -2.20 -7.05 -31.68
CA THR A 199 -2.41 -8.07 -30.64
C THR A 199 -3.47 -7.58 -29.65
N SER A 200 -4.59 -7.07 -30.18
CA SER A 200 -5.79 -6.74 -29.40
C SER A 200 -6.74 -7.92 -29.43
N ASP A 201 -6.67 -8.73 -28.37
CA ASP A 201 -7.72 -8.82 -27.36
C ASP A 201 -7.55 -9.98 -26.35
N PRO A 202 -6.74 -11.06 -26.56
CA PRO A 202 -6.60 -12.07 -25.52
C PRO A 202 -5.81 -11.55 -24.32
N ASP A 203 -4.68 -10.86 -24.54
CA ASP A 203 -3.84 -10.32 -23.45
C ASP A 203 -4.57 -9.26 -22.62
N LYS A 204 -5.34 -8.41 -23.31
CA LYS A 204 -6.15 -7.37 -22.66
C LYS A 204 -7.29 -8.00 -21.86
N PHE A 205 -7.96 -9.01 -22.40
CA PHE A 205 -8.97 -9.77 -21.68
C PHE A 205 -8.37 -10.48 -20.46
N LEU A 206 -7.21 -11.11 -20.63
CA LEU A 206 -6.50 -11.80 -19.56
C LEU A 206 -6.07 -10.83 -18.45
N TYR A 207 -5.53 -9.67 -18.81
CA TYR A 207 -5.14 -8.64 -17.86
C TYR A 207 -6.35 -8.07 -17.11
N LYS A 208 -7.45 -7.80 -17.82
CA LYS A 208 -8.69 -7.30 -17.21
C LYS A 208 -9.29 -8.33 -16.25
N THR A 209 -9.29 -9.60 -16.65
CA THR A 209 -9.74 -10.71 -15.81
C THR A 209 -8.86 -10.84 -14.56
N ALA A 210 -7.54 -10.78 -14.71
CA ALA A 210 -6.61 -10.80 -13.58
C ALA A 210 -6.83 -9.60 -12.64
N MET A 211 -7.13 -8.41 -13.17
CA MET A 211 -7.52 -7.25 -12.35
C MET A 211 -8.81 -7.49 -11.57
N THR A 212 -9.82 -8.15 -12.15
CA THR A 212 -11.06 -8.42 -11.41
C THR A 212 -10.81 -9.30 -10.20
N PHE A 213 -9.98 -10.34 -10.32
CA PHE A 213 -9.61 -11.19 -9.18
C PHE A 213 -8.77 -10.44 -8.15
N TYR A 214 -7.87 -9.57 -8.60
CA TYR A 214 -7.09 -8.70 -7.71
C TYR A 214 -8.00 -7.76 -6.90
N HIS A 215 -9.00 -7.15 -7.52
CA HIS A 215 -9.97 -6.29 -6.81
C HIS A 215 -10.89 -7.06 -5.86
N GLN A 216 -11.17 -8.34 -6.15
CA GLN A 216 -11.89 -9.24 -5.25
C GLN A 216 -11.02 -9.71 -4.07
N GLY A 217 -9.71 -9.44 -4.08
CA GLY A 217 -8.76 -9.91 -3.07
C GLY A 217 -8.32 -11.36 -3.24
N ASN A 218 -8.76 -12.03 -4.31
CA ASN A 218 -8.34 -13.39 -4.63
C ASN A 218 -6.99 -13.36 -5.38
N LEU A 219 -5.92 -13.18 -4.60
CA LEU A 219 -4.57 -13.07 -5.13
C LEU A 219 -4.07 -14.38 -5.74
N ASP A 220 -4.50 -15.52 -5.21
CA ASP A 220 -4.05 -16.84 -5.67
C ASP A 220 -4.51 -17.14 -7.10
N GLU A 221 -5.69 -16.65 -7.50
CA GLU A 221 -6.18 -16.75 -8.88
C GLU A 221 -5.69 -15.62 -9.80
N ALA A 222 -5.29 -14.47 -9.24
CA ALA A 222 -4.80 -13.33 -10.00
C ALA A 222 -3.33 -13.53 -10.44
N MET A 223 -2.49 -14.06 -9.54
CA MET A 223 -1.07 -14.31 -9.78
C MET A 223 -0.77 -15.15 -11.03
N PRO A 224 -1.37 -16.34 -11.25
CA PRO A 224 -1.07 -17.18 -12.42
C PRO A 224 -1.40 -16.48 -13.74
N ARG A 225 -2.47 -15.66 -13.75
CA ARG A 225 -2.87 -14.89 -14.93
C ARG A 225 -1.91 -13.75 -15.22
N PHE A 226 -1.37 -13.09 -14.19
CA PHE A 226 -0.28 -12.13 -14.41
C PHE A 226 1.02 -12.80 -14.83
N THR A 227 1.36 -13.96 -14.27
CA THR A 227 2.59 -14.66 -14.67
C THR A 227 2.57 -15.02 -16.15
N GLN A 228 1.42 -15.47 -16.67
CA GLN A 228 1.23 -15.74 -18.10
C GLN A 228 1.53 -14.49 -18.95
N LEU A 229 1.04 -13.32 -18.54
CA LEU A 229 1.33 -12.06 -19.23
C LEU A 229 2.80 -11.61 -19.10
N THR A 230 3.52 -12.07 -18.07
CA THR A 230 4.94 -11.71 -17.88
C THR A 230 5.90 -12.60 -18.66
N THR A 231 5.53 -13.85 -18.93
CA THR A 231 6.34 -14.78 -19.72
C THR A 231 6.37 -14.39 -21.18
N ASP A 232 5.28 -13.79 -21.67
CA ASP A 232 5.15 -13.38 -23.05
C ASP A 232 5.93 -12.08 -23.29
N THR A 233 7.13 -12.23 -23.87
CA THR A 233 8.09 -11.12 -24.05
C THR A 233 7.61 -10.04 -25.00
N ALA A 234 6.72 -10.39 -25.95
CA ALA A 234 6.16 -9.50 -26.97
C ALA A 234 4.92 -8.72 -26.49
N SER A 235 4.34 -9.06 -25.33
CA SER A 235 3.08 -8.43 -24.91
C SER A 235 3.29 -6.98 -24.45
N SER A 236 2.45 -6.06 -24.96
CA SER A 236 2.42 -4.66 -24.52
C SER A 236 2.06 -4.52 -23.03
N TYR A 237 1.38 -5.53 -22.49
CA TYR A 237 0.97 -5.62 -21.09
C TYR A 237 2.04 -6.22 -20.17
N ARG A 238 3.16 -6.72 -20.68
CA ARG A 238 4.21 -7.39 -19.90
C ARG A 238 4.68 -6.58 -18.70
N GLU A 239 5.13 -5.34 -18.94
CA GLU A 239 5.60 -4.45 -17.86
C GLU A 239 4.51 -4.15 -16.84
N LEU A 240 3.27 -3.97 -17.33
CA LEU A 240 2.12 -3.67 -16.50
C LEU A 240 1.78 -4.87 -15.61
N ALA A 241 1.68 -6.07 -16.20
CA ALA A 241 1.42 -7.32 -15.50
C ALA A 241 2.54 -7.64 -14.50
N HIS A 242 3.80 -7.40 -14.85
CA HIS A 242 4.94 -7.62 -13.96
C HIS A 242 4.89 -6.71 -12.73
N TYR A 243 4.52 -5.44 -12.90
CA TYR A 243 4.27 -4.52 -11.78
C TYR A 243 3.12 -5.00 -10.90
N GLN A 244 2.02 -5.46 -11.50
CA GLN A 244 0.84 -5.92 -10.74
C GLN A 244 1.10 -7.24 -10.01
N LEU A 245 1.89 -8.13 -10.61
CA LEU A 245 2.37 -9.34 -9.95
C LEU A 245 3.25 -9.01 -8.74
N ALA A 246 4.16 -8.03 -8.87
CA ALA A 246 4.94 -7.53 -7.73
C ALA A 246 4.06 -6.96 -6.62
N MET A 247 2.97 -6.27 -6.98
CA MET A 247 1.96 -5.81 -6.02
C MET A 247 1.20 -6.97 -5.35
N CYS A 248 0.88 -8.04 -6.09
CA CYS A 248 0.28 -9.25 -5.50
C CYS A 248 1.21 -9.88 -4.45
N PHE A 249 2.52 -9.99 -4.73
CA PHE A 249 3.49 -10.48 -3.75
C PHE A 249 3.62 -9.58 -2.53
N LYS A 250 3.56 -8.24 -2.74
CA LYS A 250 3.53 -7.27 -1.64
C LYS A 250 2.31 -7.50 -0.74
N PHE A 251 1.14 -7.73 -1.32
CA PHE A 251 -0.08 -7.99 -0.56
C PHE A 251 -0.11 -9.36 0.11
N LYS A 252 0.50 -10.39 -0.48
CA LYS A 252 0.70 -11.71 0.13
C LYS A 252 1.75 -11.72 1.26
N LYS A 253 2.22 -10.55 1.71
CA LYS A 253 3.29 -10.35 2.71
C LYS A 253 4.65 -10.96 2.30
N GLN A 254 4.84 -11.34 1.03
CA GLN A 254 6.09 -11.90 0.51
C GLN A 254 7.04 -10.78 0.05
N LYS A 255 7.52 -9.97 1.01
CA LYS A 255 8.35 -8.78 0.72
C LYS A 255 9.63 -9.09 -0.06
N GLY A 256 10.28 -10.23 0.20
CA GLY A 256 11.49 -10.64 -0.52
C GLY A 256 11.25 -10.77 -2.02
N LYS A 257 10.23 -11.56 -2.41
CA LYS A 257 9.83 -11.73 -3.81
C LYS A 257 9.33 -10.44 -4.42
N ALA A 258 8.53 -9.65 -3.69
CA ALA A 258 8.06 -8.35 -4.17
C ALA A 258 9.23 -7.41 -4.52
N ARG A 259 10.23 -7.30 -3.63
CA ARG A 259 11.44 -6.50 -3.88
C ARG A 259 12.22 -6.99 -5.09
N GLN A 260 12.35 -8.31 -5.27
CA GLN A 260 13.00 -8.87 -6.45
C GLN A 260 12.26 -8.48 -7.74
N MET A 261 10.95 -8.69 -7.80
CA MET A 261 10.13 -8.34 -8.97
C MET A 261 10.18 -6.85 -9.29
N PHE A 262 10.18 -5.97 -8.27
CA PHE A 262 10.34 -4.53 -8.53
C PHE A 262 11.74 -4.16 -9.02
N LYS A 263 12.80 -4.83 -8.53
CA LYS A 263 14.17 -4.63 -9.04
C LYS A 263 14.27 -5.08 -10.50
N GLU A 264 13.71 -6.23 -10.85
CA GLU A 264 13.63 -6.71 -12.23
C GLU A 264 12.92 -5.70 -13.13
N LEU A 265 11.79 -5.14 -12.67
CA LEU A 265 11.07 -4.11 -13.41
C LEU A 265 11.89 -2.81 -13.62
N VAL A 266 12.67 -2.41 -12.61
CA VAL A 266 13.58 -1.25 -12.72
C VAL A 266 14.69 -1.54 -13.74
N ASN A 267 15.20 -2.76 -13.77
CA ASN A 267 16.22 -3.20 -14.73
C ASN A 267 15.69 -3.29 -16.17
N MET A 268 14.40 -3.60 -16.36
CA MET A 268 13.78 -3.58 -17.69
C MET A 268 13.73 -2.18 -18.33
N ASN A 269 14.05 -1.11 -17.58
CA ASN A 269 14.10 0.28 -18.07
C ASN A 269 12.84 0.75 -18.83
N GLY A 270 11.68 0.20 -18.48
CA GLY A 270 10.40 0.48 -19.12
C GLY A 270 9.65 1.70 -18.58
N ARG A 271 8.42 1.91 -19.06
CA ARG A 271 7.52 2.98 -18.62
C ARG A 271 7.19 2.87 -17.13
N MET A 272 7.24 1.66 -16.57
CA MET A 272 6.91 1.39 -15.18
C MET A 272 8.07 1.56 -14.19
N LYS A 273 9.29 1.88 -14.65
CA LYS A 273 10.49 2.05 -13.80
C LYS A 273 10.30 3.01 -12.63
N ARG A 274 9.82 4.24 -12.91
CA ARG A 274 9.61 5.26 -11.86
C ARG A 274 8.63 4.79 -10.78
N ARG A 275 7.58 4.08 -11.20
CA ARG A 275 6.56 3.53 -10.28
C ARG A 275 7.13 2.39 -9.41
N ALA A 276 7.91 1.49 -10.00
CA ALA A 276 8.58 0.43 -9.24
C ALA A 276 9.61 0.96 -8.24
N GLN A 277 10.38 1.98 -8.61
CA GLN A 277 11.35 2.59 -7.70
C GLN A 277 10.65 3.25 -6.50
N LEU A 278 9.53 3.94 -6.72
CA LEU A 278 8.70 4.47 -5.65
C LEU A 278 8.09 3.37 -4.78
N ALA A 279 7.68 2.24 -5.37
CA ALA A 279 7.17 1.09 -4.63
C ALA A 279 8.25 0.42 -3.76
N LEU A 280 9.49 0.31 -4.25
CA LEU A 280 10.64 -0.21 -3.50
C LEU A 280 10.98 0.65 -2.29
N ASN A 281 10.94 1.97 -2.44
CA ASN A 281 11.22 2.89 -1.33
C ASN A 281 10.16 2.81 -0.22
N ARG A 282 8.96 2.28 -0.51
CA ARG A 282 7.83 2.17 0.42
C ARG A 282 7.65 0.75 1.02
N LEU A 283 8.58 -0.17 0.80
CA LEU A 283 8.44 -1.62 1.07
C LEU A 283 9.23 -2.11 2.29
#